data_AF-A0A353XTH4-F1
#
_entry.id   AF-A0A353XTH4-F1
#
_cell.length_a   1.000
_cell.length_b   1.000
_cell.length_c   1.000
_cell.angle_alpha   90.00
_cell.angle_beta   90.00
_cell.angle_gamma   90.00
#
_symmetry.space_group_name_H-M   'P 1'
#
loop_
_entity.id
_entity.type
_entity.pdbx_description
1 polymer ?
#
loop_
_entity_poly.entity_id
_entity_poly.type
_entity_poly.pdbx_seq_one_letter_code
_entity_poly.pdbx_strand_id
1 'polypeptide(L)'
;MVRLILITLIASAFFSSTYILNELMSNSGGHWFWSASLRYLFTLIILTVIIALQNGGKRIEQLWVIFKEHWGFWTVTGSIGFGIFYAGLCYAADHVSGWVVAATFMFTVVASLIVLIAFGHRFDKKFVLYAILVLIGVILVNVSEALSASSNSLMIDIPLSTVLLYGALPCIIASFSYPIGSQLVWQASYNARQLHIEEIIETKRAKHSVDQIYWDNQGFDAFEALTTISPRIVSLEMDDYIDTEGPQAKVQPLPQSKLAILIANIPTIDTNLLSNSFNKVWLMTVGSIPFWLVLGLFIQPKFPDLSQITN
;
A
#
# COMPACT_ATOMS: atom_id res chain seq x y z
N MET A 1 9.17 2.56 -22.18
CA MET A 1 9.89 1.51 -21.41
C MET A 1 11.19 2.02 -20.81
N VAL A 2 12.16 2.53 -21.58
CA VAL A 2 13.46 3.02 -21.05
C VAL A 2 13.32 4.07 -19.95
N ARG A 3 12.41 5.04 -20.09
CA ARG A 3 12.16 6.06 -19.06
C ARG A 3 11.76 5.47 -17.71
N LEU A 4 10.90 4.46 -17.70
CA LEU A 4 10.48 3.80 -16.46
C LEU A 4 11.64 3.04 -15.82
N ILE A 5 12.40 2.31 -16.62
CA ILE A 5 13.60 1.58 -16.17
C ILE A 5 14.60 2.54 -15.53
N LEU A 6 14.87 3.68 -16.17
CA LEU A 6 15.80 4.68 -15.64
C LEU A 6 15.30 5.28 -14.33
N ILE A 7 14.02 5.65 -14.24
CA ILE A 7 13.43 6.17 -13.00
C ILE A 7 13.53 5.14 -11.87
N THR A 8 13.22 3.86 -12.16
CA THR A 8 13.33 2.79 -11.16
C THR A 8 14.77 2.53 -10.73
N LEU A 9 15.74 2.66 -11.63
CA LEU A 9 17.16 2.46 -11.32
C LEU A 9 17.72 3.61 -10.48
N ILE A 10 17.31 4.85 -10.78
CA ILE A 10 17.64 6.01 -9.95
C ILE A 10 17.01 5.85 -8.56
N ALA A 11 15.73 5.47 -8.50
CA ALA A 11 15.03 5.24 -7.24
C ALA A 11 15.70 4.12 -6.41
N SER A 12 16.10 3.01 -7.04
CA SER A 12 16.80 1.92 -6.34
C SER A 12 18.20 2.32 -5.89
N ALA A 13 18.92 3.15 -6.65
CA ALA A 13 20.22 3.68 -6.23
C ALA A 13 20.11 4.55 -4.97
N PHE A 14 19.16 5.50 -4.93
CA PHE A 14 18.89 6.30 -3.74
C PHE A 14 18.37 5.46 -2.57
N PHE A 15 17.53 4.46 -2.84
CA PHE A 15 17.04 3.56 -1.80
C PHE A 15 18.19 2.73 -1.21
N SER A 16 19.10 2.23 -2.06
CA SER A 16 20.25 1.44 -1.63
C SER A 16 21.27 2.27 -0.84
N SER A 17 21.53 3.52 -1.24
CA SER A 17 22.47 4.39 -0.50
C SER A 17 22.02 4.65 0.94
N THR A 18 20.72 4.57 1.24
CA THR A 18 20.23 4.73 2.61
C THR A 18 20.80 3.72 3.59
N TYR A 19 21.09 2.49 3.16
CA TYR A 19 21.69 1.47 4.03
C TYR A 19 23.11 1.85 4.45
N ILE A 20 23.89 2.38 3.51
CA ILE A 20 25.25 2.88 3.77
C ILE A 20 25.20 4.09 4.70
N LEU A 21 24.29 5.04 4.45
CA LEU A 21 24.13 6.22 5.31
C LEU A 21 23.67 5.85 6.73
N ASN A 22 22.79 4.84 6.88
CA ASN A 22 22.37 4.35 8.18
C ASN A 22 23.53 3.78 8.98
N GLU A 23 24.37 2.97 8.35
CA GLU A 23 25.58 2.41 8.96
C GLU A 23 26.58 3.53 9.35
N LEU A 24 26.77 4.53 8.49
CA LEU A 24 27.67 5.66 8.80
C LEU A 24 27.19 6.48 10.00
N MET A 25 25.88 6.72 10.13
CA MET A 25 25.30 7.42 11.29
C MET A 25 25.40 6.57 12.56
N SER A 26 25.16 5.27 12.47
CA SER A 26 25.34 4.32 13.57
C SER A 26 26.79 4.29 14.08
N ASN A 27 27.75 4.18 13.16
CA ASN A 27 29.18 4.18 13.47
C ASN A 27 29.66 5.50 14.08
N SER A 28 28.96 6.61 13.81
CA SER A 28 29.24 7.92 14.43
C SER A 28 28.69 8.03 15.86
N GLY A 29 28.04 6.98 16.38
CA GLY A 29 27.41 6.95 17.70
C GLY A 29 25.98 7.52 17.73
N GLY A 30 25.40 7.78 16.57
CA GLY A 30 24.03 8.26 16.44
C GLY A 30 23.02 7.18 16.79
N HIS A 31 22.03 7.51 17.62
CA HIS A 31 20.99 6.55 18.01
C HIS A 31 20.03 6.27 16.84
N TRP A 32 19.77 5.01 16.48
CA TRP A 32 18.92 4.62 15.34
C TRP A 32 17.57 5.33 15.26
N PHE A 33 16.94 5.61 16.42
CA PHE A 33 15.67 6.36 16.50
C PHE A 33 15.74 7.71 15.77
N TRP A 34 16.83 8.47 15.97
CA TRP A 34 17.00 9.76 15.31
C TRP A 34 17.30 9.59 13.83
N SER A 35 18.14 8.62 13.45
CA SER A 35 18.39 8.26 12.05
C SER A 35 17.09 7.97 11.29
N ALA A 36 16.12 7.32 11.95
CA ALA A 36 14.83 6.99 11.35
C ALA A 36 13.84 8.18 11.35
N SER A 37 13.62 8.78 12.52
CA SER A 37 12.60 9.82 12.71
C SER A 37 12.97 11.15 12.02
N LEU A 38 14.23 11.59 12.09
CA LEU A 38 14.67 12.82 11.43
C LEU A 38 14.56 12.71 9.91
N ARG A 39 14.82 11.53 9.34
CA ARG A 39 14.69 11.32 7.91
C ARG A 39 13.26 11.52 7.43
N TYR A 40 12.25 11.07 8.20
CA TYR A 40 10.86 11.36 7.88
C TYR A 40 10.46 12.80 8.16
N LEU A 41 11.04 13.43 9.19
CA LEU A 41 10.84 14.86 9.43
C LEU A 41 11.36 15.69 8.23
N PHE A 42 12.57 15.44 7.76
CA PHE A 42 13.14 16.10 6.58
C PHE A 42 12.36 15.77 5.31
N THR A 43 11.96 14.50 5.14
CA THR A 43 11.07 14.11 4.03
C THR A 43 9.76 14.90 4.06
N LEU A 44 9.13 15.08 5.22
CA LEU A 44 7.90 15.85 5.37
C LEU A 44 8.10 17.32 4.97
N ILE A 45 9.19 17.94 5.41
CA ILE A 45 9.54 19.32 5.07
C ILE A 45 9.74 19.44 3.55
N ILE A 46 10.57 18.59 2.96
CA ILE A 46 10.87 18.59 1.52
C ILE A 46 9.59 18.37 0.70
N LEU A 47 8.76 17.39 1.07
CA LEU A 47 7.49 17.13 0.37
C LEU A 47 6.52 18.29 0.49
N THR A 48 6.42 18.91 1.66
CA THR A 48 5.55 20.08 1.86
C THR A 48 5.98 21.23 0.94
N VAL A 49 7.28 21.50 0.86
CA VAL A 49 7.82 22.53 -0.05
C VAL A 49 7.56 22.16 -1.51
N ILE A 50 7.87 20.92 -1.93
CA ILE A 50 7.67 20.47 -3.32
C ILE A 50 6.20 20.57 -3.72
N ILE A 51 5.28 20.07 -2.90
CA ILE A 51 3.83 20.09 -3.19
C ILE A 51 3.32 21.53 -3.21
N ALA A 52 3.77 22.38 -2.29
CA ALA A 52 3.40 23.80 -2.27
C ALA A 52 3.88 24.53 -3.54
N LEU A 53 5.10 24.24 -4.01
CA LEU A 53 5.65 24.83 -5.24
C LEU A 53 4.97 24.31 -6.51
N GLN A 54 4.61 23.02 -6.57
CA GLN A 54 4.00 22.41 -7.76
C GLN A 54 2.48 22.62 -7.85
N ASN A 55 1.78 22.70 -6.72
CA ASN A 55 0.32 22.66 -6.67
C ASN A 55 -0.31 23.78 -5.83
N GLY A 56 0.50 24.62 -5.19
CA GLY A 56 0.05 25.72 -4.33
C GLY A 56 -0.27 25.27 -2.90
N GLY A 57 -0.31 26.24 -1.97
CA GLY A 57 -0.58 26.00 -0.54
C GLY A 57 -1.96 25.37 -0.26
N LYS A 58 -2.96 25.64 -1.12
CA LYS A 58 -4.30 25.02 -1.04
C LYS A 58 -4.23 23.49 -1.12
N ARG A 59 -3.25 22.92 -1.84
CA ARG A 59 -3.07 21.46 -1.91
C ARG A 59 -2.75 20.88 -0.53
N ILE A 60 -1.86 21.54 0.22
CA ILE A 60 -1.48 21.11 1.57
C ILE A 60 -2.68 21.17 2.52
N GLU A 61 -3.49 22.23 2.43
CA GLU A 61 -4.72 22.35 3.20
C GLU A 61 -5.69 21.18 2.92
N GLN A 62 -5.90 20.83 1.65
CA GLN A 62 -6.75 19.70 1.28
C GLN A 62 -6.20 18.35 1.80
N LEU A 63 -4.87 18.17 1.80
CA LEU A 63 -4.25 16.97 2.39
C LEU A 63 -4.46 16.92 3.91
N TRP A 64 -4.40 18.07 4.58
CA TRP A 64 -4.72 18.15 6.01
C TRP A 64 -6.18 17.81 6.32
N VAL A 65 -7.12 18.23 5.46
CA VAL A 65 -8.54 17.86 5.59
C VAL A 65 -8.70 16.34 5.49
N ILE A 66 -8.17 15.73 4.42
CA ILE A 66 -8.20 14.26 4.23
C ILE A 66 -7.55 13.53 5.40
N PHE A 67 -6.43 14.05 5.91
CA PHE A 67 -5.76 13.46 7.06
C PHE A 67 -6.67 13.47 8.29
N LYS A 68 -7.34 14.58 8.59
CA LYS A 68 -8.23 14.69 9.76
C LYS A 68 -9.47 13.82 9.63
N GLU A 69 -10.07 13.76 8.45
CA GLU A 69 -11.27 12.94 8.17
C GLU A 69 -10.99 11.45 8.39
N HIS A 70 -9.80 10.98 8.02
CA HIS A 70 -9.41 9.57 8.11
C HIS A 70 -8.18 9.35 9.01
N TRP A 71 -8.07 10.10 10.10
CA TRP A 71 -6.84 10.16 10.92
C TRP A 71 -6.37 8.79 11.43
N GLY A 72 -7.31 7.93 11.85
CA GLY A 72 -6.99 6.59 12.34
C GLY A 72 -6.38 5.70 11.25
N PHE A 73 -6.93 5.75 10.04
CA PHE A 73 -6.41 5.01 8.89
C PHE A 73 -5.00 5.49 8.50
N TRP A 74 -4.80 6.81 8.40
CA TRP A 74 -3.49 7.36 8.07
C TRP A 74 -2.47 7.09 9.15
N THR A 75 -2.87 7.13 10.42
CA THR A 75 -1.99 6.82 11.55
C THR A 75 -1.55 5.36 11.51
N VAL A 76 -2.47 4.41 11.35
CA VAL A 76 -2.14 2.97 11.27
C VAL A 76 -1.25 2.69 10.06
N THR A 77 -1.65 3.19 8.89
CA THR A 77 -0.96 2.91 7.63
C THR A 77 0.42 3.56 7.56
N GLY A 78 0.55 4.80 8.06
CA GLY A 78 1.83 5.50 8.20
C GLY A 78 2.73 4.85 9.25
N SER A 79 2.17 4.42 10.38
CA SER A 79 2.92 3.70 11.42
C SER A 79 3.48 2.38 10.90
N ILE A 80 2.73 1.61 10.11
CA ILE A 80 3.23 0.37 9.52
C ILE A 80 4.25 0.68 8.42
N GLY A 81 3.84 1.41 7.38
CA GLY A 81 4.63 1.56 6.17
C GLY A 81 5.85 2.46 6.30
N PHE A 82 5.85 3.41 7.24
CA PHE A 82 6.93 4.39 7.41
C PHE A 82 7.56 4.25 8.81
N GLY A 83 6.76 4.06 9.85
CA GLY A 83 7.24 3.85 11.22
C GLY A 83 8.01 2.55 11.41
N ILE A 84 7.28 1.42 11.55
CA ILE A 84 7.82 0.08 11.79
C ILE A 84 8.82 -0.31 10.70
N PHE A 85 8.45 -0.05 9.44
CA PHE A 85 9.33 -0.29 8.29
C PHE A 85 10.72 0.28 8.52
N TYR A 86 10.83 1.58 8.75
CA TYR A 86 12.13 2.23 8.76
C TYR A 86 12.84 2.16 10.10
N ALA A 87 12.08 2.09 11.20
CA ALA A 87 12.61 1.76 12.52
C ALA A 87 13.35 0.41 12.48
N GLY A 88 12.75 -0.61 11.85
CA GLY A 88 13.38 -1.93 11.70
C GLY A 88 14.70 -1.88 10.91
N LEU A 89 14.74 -1.10 9.82
CA LEU A 89 15.97 -0.94 9.02
C LEU A 89 17.07 -0.20 9.78
N CYS A 90 16.75 0.89 10.47
CA CYS A 90 17.74 1.65 11.22
C CYS A 90 18.23 0.88 12.46
N TYR A 91 17.33 0.18 13.16
CA TYR A 91 17.69 -0.67 14.28
C TYR A 91 18.63 -1.81 13.86
N ALA A 92 18.35 -2.46 12.72
CA ALA A 92 19.22 -3.51 12.20
C ALA A 92 20.62 -2.99 11.82
N ALA A 93 20.71 -1.75 11.31
CA ALA A 93 21.97 -1.11 10.96
C ALA A 93 22.87 -0.79 12.18
N ASP A 94 22.32 -0.80 13.40
CA ASP A 94 23.12 -0.71 14.63
C ASP A 94 23.80 -2.04 15.00
N HIS A 95 23.37 -3.16 14.40
CA HIS A 95 23.80 -4.51 14.79
C HIS A 95 24.50 -5.27 13.66
N VAL A 96 24.26 -4.91 12.41
CA VAL A 96 24.79 -5.59 11.23
C VAL A 96 25.15 -4.57 10.15
N SER A 97 26.12 -4.91 9.30
CA SER A 97 26.57 -4.08 8.19
C SER A 97 25.43 -3.74 7.21
N GLY A 98 25.49 -2.53 6.61
CA GLY A 98 24.42 -1.98 5.79
C GLY A 98 24.13 -2.81 4.54
N TRP A 99 25.13 -3.45 3.94
CA TRP A 99 24.94 -4.31 2.77
C TRP A 99 24.21 -5.63 3.13
N VAL A 100 24.39 -6.16 4.34
CA VAL A 100 23.63 -7.32 4.82
C VAL A 100 22.18 -6.92 5.06
N VAL A 101 21.95 -5.78 5.73
CA VAL A 101 20.59 -5.20 5.91
C VAL A 101 19.90 -5.04 4.55
N ALA A 102 20.60 -4.50 3.55
CA ALA A 102 20.09 -4.33 2.19
C ALA A 102 19.71 -5.68 1.54
N ALA A 103 20.57 -6.69 1.67
CA ALA A 103 20.33 -8.03 1.15
C ALA A 103 19.15 -8.70 1.85
N THR A 104 19.07 -8.65 3.18
CA THR A 104 17.97 -9.23 3.97
C THR A 104 16.65 -8.54 3.65
N PHE A 105 16.65 -7.22 3.42
CA PHE A 105 15.45 -6.50 3.02
C PHE A 105 14.87 -6.96 1.67
N MET A 106 15.67 -7.56 0.78
CA MET A 106 15.16 -8.16 -0.46
C MET A 106 14.16 -9.30 -0.22
N PHE A 107 14.02 -9.81 1.01
CA PHE A 107 12.88 -10.63 1.42
C PHE A 107 11.52 -9.94 1.12
N THR A 108 11.52 -8.61 0.94
CA THR A 108 10.34 -7.84 0.54
C THR A 108 9.73 -8.31 -0.77
N VAL A 109 10.50 -8.93 -1.67
CA VAL A 109 9.97 -9.54 -2.90
C VAL A 109 8.99 -10.67 -2.57
N VAL A 110 9.35 -11.53 -1.62
CA VAL A 110 8.48 -12.62 -1.12
C VAL A 110 7.33 -12.04 -0.30
N ALA A 111 7.63 -11.11 0.61
CA ALA A 111 6.62 -10.47 1.44
C ALA A 111 5.53 -9.77 0.60
N SER A 112 5.92 -9.09 -0.48
CA SER A 112 4.99 -8.43 -1.39
C SER A 112 4.04 -9.42 -2.05
N LEU A 113 4.52 -10.58 -2.52
CA LEU A 113 3.65 -11.62 -3.08
C LEU A 113 2.64 -12.10 -2.05
N ILE A 114 3.09 -12.40 -0.83
CA ILE A 114 2.21 -12.88 0.25
C ILE A 114 1.16 -11.82 0.60
N VAL A 115 1.58 -10.56 0.76
CA VAL A 115 0.68 -9.44 1.06
C VAL A 115 -0.33 -9.25 -0.06
N LEU A 116 0.09 -9.22 -1.33
CA LEU A 116 -0.86 -9.02 -2.43
C LEU A 116 -1.84 -10.21 -2.55
N ILE A 117 -1.39 -11.45 -2.34
CA ILE A 117 -2.26 -12.63 -2.27
C ILE A 117 -3.28 -12.50 -1.12
N ALA A 118 -2.83 -12.04 0.05
CA ALA A 118 -3.72 -11.75 1.18
C ALA A 118 -4.81 -10.72 0.82
N PHE A 119 -4.50 -9.75 -0.04
CA PHE A 119 -5.47 -8.79 -0.60
C PHE A 119 -6.22 -9.32 -1.84
N GLY A 120 -6.20 -10.62 -2.11
CA GLY A 120 -6.97 -11.28 -3.17
C GLY A 120 -6.34 -11.26 -4.56
N HIS A 121 -5.10 -10.77 -4.71
CA HIS A 121 -4.41 -10.79 -5.99
C HIS A 121 -3.94 -12.21 -6.33
N ARG A 122 -3.90 -12.54 -7.62
CA ARG A 122 -3.40 -13.82 -8.12
C ARG A 122 -2.18 -13.58 -8.98
N PHE A 123 -1.20 -14.47 -8.88
CA PHE A 123 0.05 -14.38 -9.64
C PHE A 123 0.29 -15.63 -10.48
N ASP A 124 0.89 -15.43 -11.64
CA ASP A 124 1.41 -16.55 -12.43
C ASP A 124 2.58 -17.23 -11.70
N LYS A 125 2.72 -18.54 -11.90
CA LYS A 125 3.81 -19.34 -11.32
C LYS A 125 5.21 -18.81 -11.64
N LYS A 126 5.37 -18.05 -12.74
CA LYS A 126 6.63 -17.41 -13.13
C LYS A 126 7.11 -16.36 -12.11
N PHE A 127 6.19 -15.58 -11.54
CA PHE A 127 6.53 -14.58 -10.53
C PHE A 127 7.01 -15.24 -9.23
N VAL A 128 6.39 -16.36 -8.85
CA VAL A 128 6.83 -17.16 -7.70
C VAL A 128 8.24 -17.72 -7.92
N LEU A 129 8.54 -18.20 -9.13
CA LEU A 129 9.89 -18.68 -9.48
C LEU A 129 10.94 -17.57 -9.36
N TYR A 130 10.66 -16.35 -9.86
CA TYR A 130 11.57 -15.22 -9.70
C TYR A 130 11.78 -14.82 -8.24
N ALA A 131 10.72 -14.85 -7.42
CA ALA A 131 10.84 -14.58 -6.00
C ALA A 131 11.68 -15.62 -5.26
N ILE A 132 11.56 -16.91 -5.62
CA ILE A 132 12.42 -17.99 -5.09
C ILE A 132 13.88 -17.74 -5.48
N LEU A 133 14.14 -17.35 -6.74
CA LEU A 133 15.50 -17.05 -7.20
C LEU A 133 16.12 -15.87 -6.44
N VAL A 134 15.35 -14.81 -6.19
CA VAL A 134 15.79 -13.69 -5.32
C VAL A 134 16.07 -14.20 -3.90
N LEU A 135 15.19 -15.02 -3.34
CA LEU A 135 15.34 -15.54 -1.98
C LEU A 135 16.60 -16.41 -1.83
N ILE A 136 16.95 -17.22 -2.83
CA ILE A 136 18.21 -17.96 -2.86
C ILE A 136 19.40 -17.00 -2.78
N GLY A 137 19.39 -15.92 -3.55
CA GLY A 137 20.41 -14.87 -3.47
C GLY A 137 20.53 -14.26 -2.08
N VAL A 138 19.39 -13.92 -1.46
CA VAL A 138 19.36 -13.38 -0.09
C VAL A 138 19.98 -14.34 0.91
N ILE A 139 19.61 -15.62 0.85
CA ILE A 139 20.13 -16.65 1.75
C ILE A 139 21.63 -16.82 1.54
N LEU A 140 22.10 -16.92 0.30
CA LEU A 140 23.53 -17.07 -0.01
C LEU A 140 24.36 -15.91 0.54
N VAL A 141 23.91 -14.67 0.34
CA VAL A 141 24.59 -13.47 0.84
C VAL A 141 24.67 -13.47 2.37
N ASN A 142 23.56 -13.79 3.06
CA ASN A 142 23.52 -13.84 4.52
C ASN A 142 24.35 -14.99 5.11
N VAL A 143 24.35 -16.17 4.47
CA VAL A 143 25.18 -17.31 4.88
C VAL A 143 26.66 -17.00 4.68
N SER A 144 27.02 -16.34 3.57
CA SER A 144 28.40 -15.91 3.31
C SER A 144 28.92 -14.95 4.39
N GLU A 145 28.08 -14.04 4.89
CA GLU A 145 28.46 -13.16 6.00
C GLU A 145 28.61 -13.94 7.30
N ALA A 146 27.64 -14.79 7.65
CA ALA A 146 27.67 -15.57 8.88
C ALA A 146 28.92 -16.47 8.97
N LEU A 147 29.33 -17.05 7.84
CA LEU A 147 30.57 -17.85 7.76
C LEU A 147 31.83 -16.98 7.88
N SER A 148 31.86 -15.81 7.22
CA SER A 148 32.99 -14.87 7.30
C SER A 148 33.19 -14.34 8.72
N ALA A 149 32.10 -14.01 9.41
CA ALA A 149 32.12 -13.57 10.81
C ALA A 149 32.65 -14.65 11.76
N SER A 150 32.26 -15.91 11.55
CA SER A 150 32.74 -17.07 12.32
C SER A 150 34.23 -17.38 12.10
N SER A 151 34.76 -17.04 10.91
CA SER A 151 36.14 -17.33 10.53
C SER A 151 37.17 -16.38 11.17
N ASN A 152 36.75 -15.16 11.53
CA ASN A 152 37.59 -14.15 12.16
C ASN A 152 37.62 -14.33 13.69
N SER A 153 38.40 -15.32 14.13
CA SER A 153 38.65 -15.76 15.52
C SER A 153 39.19 -14.72 16.54
N LEU A 154 39.14 -13.43 16.23
CA LEU A 154 39.63 -12.32 17.07
C LEU A 154 38.55 -11.35 17.57
N MET A 155 37.31 -11.50 17.11
CA MET A 155 36.16 -10.76 17.63
C MET A 155 35.31 -11.70 18.47
N ILE A 156 34.95 -11.23 19.68
CA ILE A 156 34.09 -11.86 20.67
C ILE A 156 33.00 -12.72 20.00
N ASP A 157 32.80 -13.96 20.47
CA ASP A 157 31.72 -14.88 20.06
C ASP A 157 30.33 -14.22 20.23
N ILE A 158 29.95 -13.35 19.32
CA ILE A 158 28.59 -12.81 19.25
C ILE A 158 27.72 -13.98 18.77
N PRO A 159 26.78 -14.47 19.60
CA PRO A 159 25.98 -15.63 19.21
C PRO A 159 25.24 -15.37 17.89
N LEU A 160 25.20 -16.35 16.99
CA LEU A 160 24.42 -16.23 15.74
C LEU A 160 22.96 -15.82 16.02
N SER A 161 22.41 -16.23 17.17
CA SER A 161 21.08 -15.84 17.63
C SER A 161 20.93 -14.33 17.84
N THR A 162 21.96 -13.61 18.31
CA THR A 162 21.86 -12.14 18.48
C THR A 162 21.92 -11.42 17.15
N VAL A 163 22.73 -11.88 16.19
CA VAL A 163 22.76 -11.34 14.82
C VAL A 163 21.42 -11.55 14.12
N LEU A 164 20.82 -12.73 14.27
CA LEU A 164 19.51 -13.04 13.70
C LEU A 164 18.38 -12.26 14.38
N LEU A 165 18.41 -12.15 15.71
CA LEU A 165 17.34 -11.53 16.49
C LEU A 165 17.34 -10.00 16.38
N TYR A 166 18.52 -9.38 16.36
CA TYR A 166 18.63 -7.91 16.36
C TYR A 166 18.94 -7.32 14.98
N GLY A 167 19.43 -8.13 14.03
CA GLY A 167 19.64 -7.72 12.63
C GLY A 167 18.56 -8.24 11.70
N ALA A 168 18.52 -9.55 11.49
CA ALA A 168 17.68 -10.16 10.45
C ALA A 168 16.18 -10.03 10.75
N LEU A 169 15.75 -10.27 11.99
CA LEU A 169 14.33 -10.21 12.36
C LEU A 169 13.72 -8.82 12.14
N PRO A 170 14.32 -7.70 12.61
CA PRO A 170 13.84 -6.35 12.28
C PRO A 170 13.79 -6.08 10.78
N CYS A 171 14.76 -6.58 9.99
CA CYS A 171 14.73 -6.46 8.54
C CYS A 171 13.56 -7.21 7.90
N ILE A 172 13.26 -8.43 8.38
CA ILE A 172 12.11 -9.22 7.89
C ILE A 172 10.80 -8.52 8.25
N ILE A 173 10.66 -8.00 9.48
CA ILE A 173 9.49 -7.21 9.89
C ILE A 173 9.34 -5.98 8.97
N ALA A 174 10.43 -5.27 8.70
CA ALA A 174 10.44 -4.14 7.77
C ALA A 174 10.03 -4.56 6.35
N SER A 175 10.49 -5.72 5.88
CA SER A 175 10.21 -6.24 4.54
C SER A 175 8.73 -6.52 4.28
N PHE A 176 7.95 -6.86 5.32
CA PHE A 176 6.49 -6.97 5.27
C PHE A 176 5.79 -5.64 5.50
N SER A 177 6.32 -4.80 6.39
CA SER A 177 5.71 -3.52 6.74
C SER A 177 5.61 -2.59 5.52
N TYR A 178 6.64 -2.59 4.66
CA TYR A 178 6.66 -1.80 3.42
C TYR A 178 5.49 -2.12 2.45
N PRO A 179 5.31 -3.36 1.97
CA PRO A 179 4.19 -3.70 1.09
C PRO A 179 2.83 -3.59 1.79
N ILE A 180 2.72 -3.89 3.10
CA ILE A 180 1.44 -3.72 3.83
C ILE A 180 1.00 -2.25 3.82
N GLY A 181 1.89 -1.33 4.23
CA GLY A 181 1.56 0.09 4.29
C GLY A 181 1.16 0.65 2.92
N SER A 182 1.91 0.32 1.87
CA SER A 182 1.59 0.77 0.51
C SER A 182 0.29 0.15 -0.05
N GLN A 183 0.03 -1.12 0.25
CA GLN A 183 -1.17 -1.82 -0.20
C GLN A 183 -2.44 -1.29 0.46
N LEU A 184 -2.40 -0.91 1.74
CA LEU A 184 -3.53 -0.29 2.43
C LEU A 184 -3.95 1.03 1.75
N VAL A 185 -2.98 1.92 1.44
CA VAL A 185 -3.28 3.17 0.72
C VAL A 185 -3.81 2.89 -0.68
N TRP A 186 -3.24 1.89 -1.38
CA TRP A 186 -3.73 1.48 -2.68
C TRP A 186 -5.18 1.00 -2.63
N GLN A 187 -5.52 0.16 -1.65
CA GLN A 187 -6.87 -0.38 -1.47
C GLN A 187 -7.89 0.72 -1.15
N ALA A 188 -7.58 1.64 -0.23
CA ALA A 188 -8.45 2.78 0.07
C ALA A 188 -8.72 3.65 -1.18
N SER A 189 -7.69 3.86 -2.00
CA SER A 189 -7.82 4.59 -3.28
C SER A 189 -8.58 3.78 -4.34
N TYR A 190 -8.49 2.45 -4.30
CA TYR A 190 -9.15 1.55 -5.25
C TYR A 190 -10.66 1.46 -4.95
N ASN A 191 -11.03 1.34 -3.68
CA ASN A 191 -12.43 1.30 -3.23
C ASN A 191 -13.19 2.54 -3.73
N ALA A 192 -12.60 3.74 -3.62
CA ALA A 192 -13.19 4.98 -4.13
C ALA A 192 -13.45 4.95 -5.63
N ARG A 193 -12.49 4.43 -6.42
CA ARG A 193 -12.65 4.31 -7.87
C ARG A 193 -13.73 3.31 -8.25
N GLN A 194 -13.87 2.22 -7.52
CA GLN A 194 -14.91 1.21 -7.81
C GLN A 194 -16.31 1.76 -7.54
N LEU A 195 -16.52 2.42 -6.40
CA LEU A 195 -17.81 3.06 -6.09
C LEU A 195 -18.22 4.06 -7.18
N HIS A 196 -17.28 4.90 -7.63
CA HIS A 196 -17.58 5.86 -8.69
C HIS A 196 -17.94 5.19 -10.03
N ILE A 197 -17.32 4.05 -10.35
CA ILE A 197 -17.67 3.28 -11.55
C ILE A 197 -19.07 2.68 -11.42
N GLU A 198 -19.43 2.14 -10.27
CA GLU A 198 -20.75 1.57 -9.99
C GLU A 198 -21.85 2.64 -10.10
N GLU A 199 -21.66 3.82 -9.47
CA GLU A 199 -22.58 4.95 -9.58
C GLU A 199 -22.78 5.43 -11.03
N ILE A 200 -21.71 5.48 -11.82
CA ILE A 200 -21.79 5.83 -13.25
C ILE A 200 -22.59 4.77 -14.04
N ILE A 201 -22.38 3.48 -13.75
CA ILE A 201 -23.09 2.39 -14.41
C ILE A 201 -24.59 2.44 -14.07
N GLU A 202 -24.93 2.66 -12.81
CA GLU A 202 -26.32 2.80 -12.36
C GLU A 202 -27.01 4.00 -13.02
N THR A 203 -26.33 5.15 -13.06
CA THR A 203 -26.85 6.36 -13.71
C THR A 203 -27.08 6.13 -15.21
N LYS A 204 -26.16 5.44 -15.90
CA LYS A 204 -26.32 5.08 -17.32
C LYS A 204 -27.46 4.09 -17.54
N ARG A 205 -27.62 3.10 -16.66
CA ARG A 205 -28.71 2.13 -16.72
C ARG A 205 -30.07 2.81 -16.51
N ALA A 206 -30.17 3.70 -15.54
CA ALA A 206 -31.39 4.48 -15.28
C ALA A 206 -31.75 5.38 -16.47
N LYS A 207 -30.76 6.01 -17.10
CA LYS A 207 -30.98 6.81 -18.32
C LYS A 207 -31.44 5.95 -19.49
N HIS A 208 -30.81 4.78 -19.71
CA HIS A 208 -31.22 3.85 -20.77
C HIS A 208 -32.64 3.31 -20.54
N SER A 209 -33.04 3.02 -19.31
CA SER A 209 -34.42 2.61 -19.02
C SER A 209 -35.42 3.74 -19.29
N VAL A 210 -35.08 5.00 -18.98
CA VAL A 210 -35.94 6.16 -19.27
C VAL A 210 -36.04 6.40 -20.77
N ASP A 211 -34.93 6.37 -21.50
CA ASP A 211 -34.92 6.51 -22.96
C ASP A 211 -35.75 5.38 -23.62
N GLN A 212 -35.63 4.14 -23.12
CA GLN A 212 -36.41 3.00 -23.59
C GLN A 212 -37.92 3.17 -23.33
N ILE A 213 -38.32 3.66 -22.15
CA ILE A 213 -39.72 4.01 -21.84
C ILE A 213 -40.24 5.14 -22.76
N TYR A 214 -39.38 6.09 -23.14
CA TYR A 214 -39.77 7.20 -24.02
C TYR A 214 -40.00 6.73 -25.47
N TRP A 215 -39.18 5.80 -25.97
CA TRP A 215 -39.39 5.19 -27.29
C TRP A 215 -40.61 4.26 -27.34
N ASP A 216 -40.90 3.54 -26.25
CA ASP A 216 -42.08 2.66 -26.17
C ASP A 216 -43.39 3.47 -26.11
N ASN A 217 -43.36 4.64 -25.46
CA ASN A 217 -44.51 5.56 -25.38
C ASN A 217 -44.66 6.52 -26.58
N GLN A 218 -43.70 6.55 -27.52
CA GLN A 218 -43.77 7.35 -28.76
C GLN A 218 -44.20 6.54 -30.00
N GLY A 219 -44.71 5.31 -29.81
CA GLY A 219 -45.12 4.41 -30.89
C GLY A 219 -46.59 4.01 -30.88
N PHE A 220 -47.53 4.97 -30.78
CA PHE A 220 -48.96 4.71 -31.02
C PHE A 220 -49.53 5.50 -32.21
N ASP A 221 -48.76 5.66 -33.30
CA ASP A 221 -49.26 6.25 -34.56
C ASP A 221 -48.76 5.51 -35.82
N ALA A 222 -48.18 4.32 -35.70
CA ALA A 222 -47.60 3.57 -36.83
C ALA A 222 -48.28 2.21 -37.11
N PHE A 223 -49.57 2.05 -36.80
CA PHE A 223 -50.33 0.86 -37.17
C PHE A 223 -51.62 1.21 -37.94
N GLU A 224 -51.51 2.12 -38.90
CA GLU A 224 -52.52 2.35 -39.92
C GLU A 224 -51.96 1.96 -41.29
N ALA A 225 -51.79 0.66 -41.54
CA ALA A 225 -51.94 0.03 -42.85
C ALA A 225 -51.62 -1.48 -42.77
N LEU A 226 -52.46 -2.29 -43.43
CA LEU A 226 -52.33 -3.74 -43.70
C LEU A 226 -52.82 -4.64 -42.54
N THR A 227 -54.11 -4.71 -42.23
CA THR A 227 -55.18 -5.36 -43.04
C THR A 227 -54.68 -6.51 -43.93
N THR A 228 -54.43 -7.68 -43.34
CA THR A 228 -55.03 -8.98 -43.72
C THR A 228 -54.34 -10.10 -42.94
N ILE A 229 -55.01 -10.59 -41.89
CA ILE A 229 -55.08 -11.98 -41.38
C ILE A 229 -55.62 -11.88 -39.95
N SER A 230 -56.87 -12.32 -39.77
CA SER A 230 -57.49 -12.57 -38.46
C SER A 230 -57.15 -13.99 -37.96
N PRO A 231 -57.53 -14.38 -36.74
CA PRO A 231 -56.75 -14.21 -35.53
C PRO A 231 -56.35 -15.58 -34.94
N ARG A 232 -55.29 -15.64 -34.14
CA ARG A 232 -55.26 -16.62 -33.05
C ARG A 232 -55.17 -15.86 -31.75
N ILE A 233 -56.35 -15.63 -31.19
CA ILE A 233 -56.50 -15.23 -29.79
C ILE A 233 -55.93 -16.39 -28.97
N VAL A 234 -54.68 -16.24 -28.55
CA VAL A 234 -54.25 -16.76 -27.26
C VAL A 234 -54.27 -15.53 -26.38
N SER A 235 -55.27 -15.42 -25.53
CA SER A 235 -55.27 -14.47 -24.41
C SER A 235 -54.13 -14.89 -23.48
N LEU A 236 -52.94 -14.36 -23.72
CA LEU A 236 -51.94 -14.27 -22.68
C LEU A 236 -52.29 -13.00 -21.92
N GLU A 237 -52.89 -13.17 -20.74
CA GLU A 237 -53.02 -12.05 -19.80
C GLU A 237 -51.60 -11.55 -19.50
N MET A 238 -51.37 -10.25 -19.69
CA MET A 238 -50.07 -9.60 -19.46
C MET A 238 -49.61 -9.77 -18.00
N ASP A 239 -50.51 -10.12 -17.10
CA ASP A 239 -50.25 -10.37 -15.68
C ASP A 239 -49.41 -11.64 -15.43
N ASP A 240 -49.32 -12.57 -16.40
CA ASP A 240 -48.49 -13.78 -16.28
C ASP A 240 -46.98 -13.52 -16.50
N TYR A 241 -46.60 -12.33 -17.00
CA TYR A 241 -45.19 -11.96 -17.23
C TYR A 241 -44.58 -11.10 -16.12
N ILE A 242 -45.39 -10.63 -15.16
CA ILE A 242 -44.94 -9.79 -14.05
C ILE A 242 -45.05 -10.60 -12.74
N ASP A 243 -44.36 -11.74 -12.69
CA ASP A 243 -43.96 -12.29 -11.39
C ASP A 243 -42.78 -11.44 -10.86
N THR A 244 -43.11 -10.33 -10.21
CA THR A 244 -42.14 -9.43 -9.55
C THR A 244 -41.68 -9.97 -8.19
N GLU A 245 -42.19 -11.12 -7.75
CA GLU A 245 -41.83 -11.75 -6.47
C GLU A 245 -41.54 -13.24 -6.62
N GLY A 246 -40.76 -13.62 -7.64
CA GLY A 246 -40.03 -14.89 -7.60
C GLY A 246 -39.21 -14.95 -6.30
N PRO A 247 -39.14 -16.08 -5.58
CA PRO A 247 -38.50 -16.14 -4.26
C PRO A 247 -37.06 -15.67 -4.40
N GLN A 248 -36.76 -14.48 -3.87
CA GLN A 248 -35.39 -14.00 -3.77
C GLN A 248 -34.65 -15.05 -2.96
N ALA A 249 -33.86 -15.87 -3.66
CA ALA A 249 -32.94 -16.77 -3.00
C ALA A 249 -32.11 -15.89 -2.09
N LYS A 250 -32.32 -15.99 -0.77
CA LYS A 250 -31.43 -15.39 0.21
C LYS A 250 -30.09 -16.04 -0.03
N VAL A 251 -29.27 -15.44 -0.88
CA VAL A 251 -27.88 -15.81 -1.08
C VAL A 251 -27.25 -15.57 0.29
N GLN A 252 -27.17 -16.62 1.10
CA GLN A 252 -26.42 -16.56 2.34
C GLN A 252 -24.99 -16.21 1.93
N PRO A 253 -24.47 -15.03 2.32
CA PRO A 253 -23.11 -14.66 1.96
C PRO A 253 -22.18 -15.72 2.52
N LEU A 254 -21.30 -16.26 1.66
CA LEU A 254 -20.26 -17.21 2.07
C LEU A 254 -19.52 -16.63 3.28
N PRO A 255 -19.19 -17.46 4.30
CA PRO A 255 -18.49 -16.99 5.48
C PRO A 255 -17.18 -16.32 5.07
N GLN A 256 -17.10 -15.01 5.28
CA GLN A 256 -15.93 -14.22 4.90
C GLN A 256 -14.77 -14.57 5.85
N SER A 257 -13.57 -14.72 5.30
CA SER A 257 -12.37 -14.88 6.12
C SER A 257 -12.16 -13.63 7.00
N LYS A 258 -11.54 -13.77 8.19
CA LYS A 258 -11.24 -12.61 9.06
C LYS A 258 -10.48 -11.50 8.32
N LEU A 259 -9.64 -11.89 7.37
CA LEU A 259 -8.88 -10.99 6.51
C LEU A 259 -9.80 -10.25 5.53
N ALA A 260 -10.77 -10.95 4.92
CA ALA A 260 -11.77 -10.32 4.06
C ALA A 260 -12.62 -9.29 4.84
N ILE A 261 -12.98 -9.59 6.09
CA ILE A 261 -13.68 -8.63 6.97
C ILE A 261 -12.81 -7.40 7.25
N LEU A 262 -11.52 -7.60 7.55
CA LEU A 262 -10.59 -6.49 7.76
C LEU A 262 -10.40 -5.63 6.51
N ILE A 263 -10.32 -6.23 5.32
CA ILE A 263 -10.24 -5.50 4.05
C ILE A 263 -11.52 -4.72 3.79
N ALA A 264 -12.68 -5.29 4.10
CA ALA A 264 -13.97 -4.60 3.96
C ALA A 264 -14.09 -3.36 4.86
N ASN A 265 -13.36 -3.33 5.98
CA ASN A 265 -13.31 -2.18 6.89
C ASN A 265 -12.34 -1.07 6.44
N ILE A 266 -11.61 -1.22 5.34
CA ILE A 266 -10.73 -0.17 4.82
C ILE A 266 -11.59 0.99 4.30
N PRO A 267 -11.39 2.23 4.78
CA PRO A 267 -12.23 3.35 4.41
C PRO A 267 -12.09 3.67 2.92
N THR A 268 -13.22 4.08 2.33
CA THR A 268 -13.25 4.64 0.99
C THR A 268 -12.99 6.14 1.08
N ILE A 269 -11.89 6.60 0.49
CA ILE A 269 -11.50 8.03 0.50
C ILE A 269 -11.77 8.59 -0.89
N ASP A 270 -12.92 9.23 -1.07
CA ASP A 270 -13.34 9.80 -2.34
C ASP A 270 -12.56 11.09 -2.66
N THR A 271 -11.42 10.94 -3.31
CA THR A 271 -10.61 12.07 -3.73
C THR A 271 -9.68 11.75 -4.89
N ASN A 272 -9.56 12.68 -5.83
CA ASN A 272 -8.55 12.63 -6.88
C ASN A 272 -7.14 12.94 -6.37
N LEU A 273 -6.99 13.41 -5.12
CA LEU A 273 -5.69 13.74 -4.53
C LEU A 273 -4.79 12.53 -4.33
N LEU A 274 -5.37 11.34 -4.15
CA LEU A 274 -4.66 10.07 -4.04
C LEU A 274 -4.24 9.47 -5.39
N SER A 275 -4.36 10.21 -6.50
CA SER A 275 -3.71 9.83 -7.76
C SER A 275 -2.22 10.18 -7.78
N ASN A 276 -1.81 11.19 -7.01
CA ASN A 276 -0.44 11.68 -6.96
C ASN A 276 0.36 10.96 -5.85
N SER A 277 1.51 10.39 -6.21
CA SER A 277 2.38 9.67 -5.27
C SER A 277 2.93 10.57 -4.16
N PHE A 278 3.28 11.83 -4.44
CA PHE A 278 3.77 12.78 -3.43
C PHE A 278 2.73 13.02 -2.34
N ASN A 279 1.45 13.14 -2.70
CA ASN A 279 0.35 13.32 -1.74
C ASN A 279 0.20 12.11 -0.81
N LYS A 280 0.29 10.89 -1.36
CA LYS A 280 0.24 9.65 -0.57
C LYS A 280 1.39 9.58 0.43
N VAL A 281 2.61 9.83 -0.06
CA VAL A 281 3.82 9.78 0.77
C VAL A 281 3.74 10.86 1.85
N TRP A 282 3.25 12.06 1.54
CA TRP A 282 3.02 13.12 2.53
C TRP A 282 2.04 12.67 3.62
N LEU A 283 0.88 12.12 3.24
CA LEU A 283 -0.13 11.61 4.19
C LEU A 283 0.40 10.46 5.06
N MET A 284 1.17 9.53 4.47
CA MET A 284 1.82 8.45 5.22
C MET A 284 2.90 8.97 6.17
N THR A 285 3.64 10.01 5.76
CA THR A 285 4.68 10.63 6.60
C THR A 285 4.04 11.31 7.81
N VAL A 286 3.01 12.14 7.60
CA VAL A 286 2.23 12.75 8.68
C VAL A 286 1.60 11.68 9.58
N GLY A 287 1.04 10.63 8.99
CA GLY A 287 0.48 9.50 9.72
C GLY A 287 1.48 8.71 10.55
N SER A 288 2.77 8.76 10.25
CA SER A 288 3.80 8.12 11.06
C SER A 288 4.21 8.93 12.30
N ILE A 289 3.82 10.20 12.41
CA ILE A 289 4.22 11.09 13.53
C ILE A 289 3.79 10.51 14.90
N PRO A 290 2.54 10.06 15.11
CA PRO A 290 2.14 9.49 16.39
C PRO A 290 2.99 8.28 16.80
N PHE A 291 3.39 7.44 15.84
CA PHE A 291 4.29 6.32 16.10
C PHE A 291 5.64 6.79 16.63
N TRP A 292 6.27 7.78 15.97
CA TRP A 292 7.57 8.30 16.40
C TRP A 292 7.50 8.97 17.77
N LEU A 293 6.42 9.71 18.06
CA LEU A 293 6.20 10.34 19.37
C LEU A 293 6.06 9.28 20.47
N VAL A 294 5.19 8.29 20.28
CA VAL A 294 4.97 7.21 21.25
C VAL A 294 6.27 6.41 21.46
N LEU A 295 6.94 6.04 20.37
CA LEU A 295 8.19 5.30 20.43
C LEU A 295 9.29 6.09 21.14
N GLY A 296 9.40 7.40 20.88
CA GLY A 296 10.36 8.28 21.54
C GLY A 296 10.15 8.40 23.04
N LEU A 297 8.89 8.41 23.50
CA LEU A 297 8.55 8.40 24.93
C LEU A 297 9.00 7.10 25.63
N PHE A 298 8.94 5.96 24.93
CA PHE A 298 9.37 4.68 25.46
C PHE A 298 10.89 4.48 25.44
N ILE A 299 11.56 4.87 24.34
CA ILE A 299 13.00 4.66 24.17
C ILE A 299 13.82 5.67 24.94
N GLN A 300 13.34 6.92 25.03
CA GLN A 300 14.05 8.05 25.65
C GLN A 300 15.51 8.18 25.14
N PRO A 301 15.72 8.33 23.83
CA PRO A 301 17.06 8.39 23.27
C PRO A 301 17.76 9.70 23.71
N LYS A 302 19.09 9.64 23.85
CA LYS A 302 19.92 10.85 23.99
C LYS A 302 19.72 11.76 22.78
N PHE A 303 20.03 13.05 22.90
CA PHE A 303 19.91 14.00 21.79
C PHE A 303 20.61 13.52 20.50
N PRO A 304 20.09 13.89 19.32
CA PRO A 304 20.66 13.46 18.05
C PRO A 304 22.08 14.00 17.89
N ASP A 305 22.94 13.19 17.30
CA ASP A 305 24.28 13.64 16.93
C ASP A 305 24.24 14.54 15.68
N LEU A 306 25.24 15.40 15.52
CA LEU A 306 25.32 16.34 14.40
C LEU A 306 25.33 15.60 13.05
N SER A 307 25.98 14.44 13.00
CA SER A 307 26.00 13.56 11.83
C SER A 307 24.60 13.12 11.38
N GLN A 308 23.62 13.03 12.29
CA GLN A 308 22.25 12.63 11.97
C GLN A 308 21.37 13.77 11.47
N ILE A 309 21.85 15.01 11.62
CA ILE A 309 21.16 16.22 11.16
C ILE A 309 21.67 16.63 9.77
N THR A 310 22.96 16.44 9.51
CA THR A 310 23.62 16.95 8.30
C THR A 310 23.75 15.96 7.14
N ASN A 311 23.65 14.64 7.39
CA ASN A 311 23.73 13.59 6.37
C ASN A 311 22.35 13.09 5.94
#